data_AF-A0A951WTV4-F1
#
_entry.id   AF-A0A951WTV4-F1
#
_cell.length_a   1.000
_cell.length_b   1.000
_cell.length_c   1.000
_cell.angle_alpha   90.00
_cell.angle_beta   90.00
_cell.angle_gamma   90.00
#
_symmetry.space_group_name_H-M   'P 1'
#
loop_
_entity.id
_entity.type
_entity.pdbx_description
1 polymer ?
#
loop_
_entity_poly.entity_id
_entity_poly.type
_entity_poly.pdbx_seq_one_letter_code
_entity_poly.pdbx_strand_id
1 'polypeptide(L)'
;MIRTLIVAAALLAVTLRVAAQPGSPLGLPTAVPITLTATETASPLSTATPTATSTPTATATFTATRTPTATVFRTPTVHPSITLEPVMPEVRAEVLFPLGVAFDVRYRAPAAGMDWAIYTWEQGERNGRATLDLSSASADDNGWVRMAVLWEVPADPPEPFTPLTFTWAFQPTAQALETVAIDIVLTDQRFEWELLERPDDGIEIAVPEGTVATAAIAGQLERIRELIAPTGRDIPAMKLALFDSARGSNACTENPELQSVVLADRLPCRITDADRIYDRTGWIRLTASHLSGTVAQDVISDYVMQRVFAEAFEAETTPQWFKVGVAQYFSSVGKAQALVSVRDAFRTRRLLPSLATAPDDPAREALWRDQSFGWVVYMTDQIGRDGLLAIFDSMADGATLEEAWEAASGGQTLAAIEAGWRAWIFTPQAEIAYSAPPFGPPTPTVRPSRTYTHTPTPTETFTPSPTPTDTLTPTVTLTYTPTTASGYAPPTRAPSLTPSDTPTATATPRPAELFEAPSEAEAESSTAALVVVGLVAAAVVLLIAITLILRRR
;
A
#
# COMPACT_ATOMS: atom_id res chain seq x y z
N MET A 1 -31.91 25.62 -32.32
CA MET A 1 -31.50 24.20 -32.17
C MET A 1 -31.35 23.82 -30.70
N ILE A 2 -32.39 24.03 -29.88
CA ILE A 2 -32.40 23.79 -28.42
C ILE A 2 -33.64 22.94 -28.03
N ARG A 3 -34.33 22.33 -29.01
CA ARG A 3 -35.53 21.50 -28.77
C ARG A 3 -35.35 20.02 -29.09
N THR A 4 -34.16 19.57 -29.48
CA THR A 4 -33.88 18.16 -29.82
C THR A 4 -33.05 17.45 -28.73
N LEU A 5 -32.63 18.15 -27.67
CA LEU A 5 -31.80 17.62 -26.59
C LEU A 5 -32.57 17.22 -25.32
N ILE A 6 -33.89 17.45 -25.27
CA ILE A 6 -34.72 17.17 -24.09
C ILE A 6 -35.47 15.83 -24.20
N VAL A 7 -35.43 15.15 -25.35
CA VAL A 7 -36.14 13.87 -25.58
C VAL A 7 -35.23 12.63 -25.40
N ALA A 8 -33.91 12.79 -25.31
CA ALA A 8 -32.98 11.67 -25.11
C ALA A 8 -32.69 11.31 -23.64
N ALA A 9 -33.07 12.17 -22.68
CA ALA A 9 -32.80 11.95 -21.25
C ALA A 9 -33.95 11.24 -20.49
N ALA A 10 -35.07 10.93 -21.16
CA ALA A 10 -36.26 10.36 -20.52
C ALA A 10 -36.49 8.87 -20.81
N LEU A 11 -35.57 8.20 -21.54
CA LEU A 11 -35.69 6.77 -21.90
C LEU A 11 -34.71 5.83 -21.18
N LEU A 12 -33.95 6.30 -20.19
CA LEU A 12 -33.01 5.47 -19.44
C LEU A 12 -33.38 5.26 -17.96
N ALA A 13 -34.58 5.67 -17.53
CA ALA A 13 -35.00 5.64 -16.12
C ALA A 13 -36.16 4.67 -15.82
N VAL A 14 -36.61 3.83 -16.76
CA VAL A 14 -37.73 2.90 -16.54
C VAL A 14 -37.47 1.57 -17.23
N THR A 15 -36.93 0.61 -16.48
CA THR A 15 -36.87 -0.87 -16.64
C THR A 15 -35.56 -1.33 -15.98
N LEU A 16 -35.43 -2.05 -14.86
CA LEU A 16 -36.27 -3.01 -14.14
C LEU A 16 -35.98 -2.89 -12.62
N ARG A 17 -37.03 -2.83 -11.80
CA ARG A 17 -37.07 -3.36 -10.44
C ARG A 17 -38.24 -4.37 -10.42
N VAL A 18 -38.15 -5.40 -9.56
CA VAL A 18 -39.12 -6.51 -9.29
C VAL A 18 -38.66 -7.81 -9.99
N ALA A 19 -38.45 -8.97 -9.35
CA ALA A 19 -38.96 -9.50 -8.08
C ALA A 19 -37.92 -10.39 -7.35
N ALA A 20 -38.12 -10.54 -6.04
CA ALA A 20 -37.44 -11.46 -5.14
C ALA A 20 -38.16 -12.82 -5.03
N GLN A 21 -37.44 -13.80 -4.43
CA GLN A 21 -37.91 -14.89 -3.52
C GLN A 21 -38.11 -16.34 -4.08
N PRO A 22 -38.13 -17.41 -3.23
CA PRO A 22 -36.98 -18.31 -2.95
C PRO A 22 -37.24 -19.85 -3.07
N GLY A 23 -36.21 -20.70 -2.96
CA GLY A 23 -36.31 -22.09 -2.43
C GLY A 23 -36.09 -23.30 -3.40
N SER A 24 -35.14 -24.17 -3.01
CA SER A 24 -34.64 -25.51 -3.46
C SER A 24 -35.68 -26.63 -3.83
N PRO A 25 -35.34 -27.93 -4.11
CA PRO A 25 -34.09 -28.65 -4.51
C PRO A 25 -34.23 -29.70 -5.69
N LEU A 26 -33.10 -30.37 -6.04
CA LEU A 26 -32.92 -31.71 -6.68
C LEU A 26 -33.29 -31.99 -8.16
N GLY A 27 -32.33 -32.55 -8.92
CA GLY A 27 -32.55 -33.33 -10.15
C GLY A 27 -31.28 -33.61 -10.98
N LEU A 28 -30.71 -34.81 -10.84
CA LEU A 28 -29.62 -35.35 -11.69
C LEU A 28 -30.07 -35.54 -13.16
N PRO A 29 -29.11 -35.61 -14.10
CA PRO A 29 -29.10 -36.78 -14.97
C PRO A 29 -27.71 -37.42 -15.15
N THR A 30 -27.67 -38.70 -14.80
CA THR A 30 -27.13 -39.86 -15.56
C THR A 30 -25.98 -39.62 -16.56
N ALA A 31 -24.78 -40.07 -16.18
CA ALA A 31 -23.68 -40.37 -17.10
C ALA A 31 -23.36 -41.88 -17.06
N VAL A 32 -23.16 -42.42 -18.26
CA VAL A 32 -22.91 -43.82 -18.64
C VAL A 32 -21.49 -44.26 -18.22
N PRO A 33 -21.25 -45.51 -17.75
CA PRO A 33 -19.90 -45.97 -17.46
C PRO A 33 -19.19 -46.48 -18.73
N ILE A 34 -17.93 -46.05 -18.93
CA ILE A 34 -16.98 -46.70 -19.84
C ILE A 34 -15.83 -47.25 -19.01
N THR A 35 -15.55 -48.52 -19.22
CA THR A 35 -14.57 -49.37 -18.55
C THR A 35 -13.15 -49.11 -19.05
N LEU A 36 -12.17 -49.05 -18.15
CA LEU A 36 -10.75 -49.28 -18.47
C LEU A 36 -10.15 -50.27 -17.49
N THR A 37 -9.56 -51.32 -18.06
CA THR A 37 -8.97 -52.49 -17.43
C THR A 37 -7.55 -52.18 -16.97
N ALA A 38 -7.23 -52.46 -15.70
CA ALA A 38 -5.86 -52.49 -15.18
C ALA A 38 -5.40 -53.95 -14.99
N THR A 39 -4.13 -54.23 -15.25
CA THR A 39 -3.48 -55.49 -14.86
C THR A 39 -2.10 -55.16 -14.32
N GLU A 40 -1.96 -55.24 -12.99
CA GLU A 40 -0.68 -55.38 -12.30
C GLU A 40 -0.22 -56.84 -12.35
N THR A 41 1.09 -57.08 -12.30
CA THR A 41 1.66 -58.23 -11.58
C THR A 41 3.09 -57.90 -11.13
N ALA A 42 3.34 -58.17 -9.84
CA ALA A 42 4.56 -57.90 -9.08
C ALA A 42 5.53 -59.10 -8.99
N SER A 43 6.60 -58.90 -8.20
CA SER A 43 7.33 -59.89 -7.35
C SER A 43 8.78 -60.27 -7.77
N PRO A 44 9.64 -60.85 -6.88
CA PRO A 44 10.73 -60.11 -6.21
C PRO A 44 12.12 -60.79 -6.20
N LEU A 45 13.05 -60.13 -5.49
CA LEU A 45 14.41 -60.44 -5.00
C LEU A 45 14.82 -61.91 -4.75
N SER A 46 16.08 -62.27 -5.04
CA SER A 46 17.00 -62.89 -4.05
C SER A 46 18.47 -63.00 -4.50
N THR A 47 19.36 -63.08 -3.51
CA THR A 47 20.83 -62.92 -3.51
C THR A 47 21.57 -64.26 -3.36
N ALA A 48 22.76 -64.42 -3.96
CA ALA A 48 23.91 -65.14 -3.36
C ALA A 48 25.21 -65.03 -4.20
N THR A 49 26.34 -64.84 -3.50
CA THR A 49 27.74 -64.87 -3.97
C THR A 49 28.38 -66.24 -3.65
N PRO A 50 29.36 -66.75 -4.44
CA PRO A 50 30.73 -66.87 -3.88
C PRO A 50 31.92 -66.70 -4.87
N THR A 51 32.98 -66.09 -4.33
CA THR A 51 34.43 -66.41 -4.31
C THR A 51 35.20 -66.96 -5.53
N ALA A 52 36.36 -66.34 -5.80
CA ALA A 52 37.37 -66.68 -6.82
C ALA A 52 38.47 -67.67 -6.34
N THR A 53 39.00 -68.48 -7.27
CA THR A 53 40.27 -69.24 -7.15
C THR A 53 40.97 -69.31 -8.52
N SER A 54 42.31 -69.34 -8.52
CA SER A 54 43.25 -69.05 -9.61
C SER A 54 43.89 -70.28 -10.32
N THR A 55 44.42 -70.03 -11.54
CA THR A 55 45.62 -70.63 -12.23
C THR A 55 45.43 -71.97 -13.02
N PRO A 56 46.33 -72.33 -13.98
CA PRO A 56 46.46 -71.92 -15.40
C PRO A 56 46.29 -73.11 -16.39
N THR A 57 46.40 -72.91 -17.73
CA THR A 57 47.21 -73.78 -18.68
C THR A 57 46.88 -73.59 -20.19
N ALA A 58 47.97 -73.49 -20.96
CA ALA A 58 48.26 -73.84 -22.37
C ALA A 58 47.68 -73.07 -23.59
N THR A 59 48.63 -72.37 -24.21
CA THR A 59 48.82 -72.05 -25.63
C THR A 59 48.47 -73.18 -26.62
N ALA A 60 47.78 -72.81 -27.72
CA ALA A 60 47.93 -73.46 -29.02
C ALA A 60 48.01 -72.41 -30.13
N THR A 61 49.18 -72.33 -30.75
CA THR A 61 49.47 -71.53 -31.95
C THR A 61 48.97 -72.29 -33.17
N PHE A 62 48.06 -71.70 -33.94
CA PHE A 62 47.74 -72.17 -35.30
C PHE A 62 48.05 -71.07 -36.31
N THR A 63 49.11 -71.31 -37.08
CA THR A 63 49.49 -70.54 -38.26
C THR A 63 48.63 -71.01 -39.43
N ALA A 64 47.73 -70.16 -39.92
CA ALA A 64 47.01 -70.38 -41.18
C ALA A 64 47.48 -69.38 -42.24
N THR A 65 48.06 -69.94 -43.30
CA THR A 65 48.58 -69.30 -44.50
C THR A 65 47.52 -68.48 -45.23
N ARG A 66 47.84 -67.22 -45.57
CA ARG A 66 46.95 -66.34 -46.35
C ARG A 66 46.90 -66.77 -47.82
N THR A 67 45.69 -66.86 -48.37
CA THR A 67 45.42 -66.83 -49.82
C THR A 67 45.06 -65.39 -50.20
N PRO A 68 45.64 -64.79 -51.25
CA PRO A 68 45.36 -63.39 -51.62
C PRO A 68 43.92 -63.26 -52.17
N THR A 69 43.11 -62.44 -51.51
CA THR A 69 41.80 -62.00 -52.01
C THR A 69 41.98 -60.71 -52.81
N ALA A 70 41.39 -60.68 -54.01
CA ALA A 70 41.49 -59.59 -54.97
C ALA A 70 41.05 -58.23 -54.40
N THR A 71 41.85 -57.20 -54.64
CA THR A 71 41.55 -55.80 -54.32
C THR A 71 40.44 -55.29 -55.24
N VAL A 72 39.22 -55.18 -54.72
CA VAL A 72 38.15 -54.41 -55.38
C VAL A 72 38.37 -52.94 -55.03
N PHE A 73 38.78 -52.13 -56.01
CA PHE A 73 38.74 -50.67 -55.90
C PHE A 73 37.27 -50.22 -55.87
N ARG A 74 36.74 -49.93 -54.68
CA ARG A 74 35.54 -49.10 -54.54
C ARG A 74 35.99 -47.65 -54.56
N THR A 75 35.59 -46.90 -55.58
CA THR A 75 35.62 -45.44 -55.54
C THR A 75 34.82 -45.00 -54.31
N PRO A 76 35.38 -44.24 -53.36
CA PRO A 76 34.60 -43.71 -52.25
C PRO A 76 33.57 -42.74 -52.82
N THR A 77 32.29 -43.13 -52.77
CA THR A 77 31.21 -42.16 -52.90
C THR A 77 31.33 -41.24 -51.70
N VAL A 78 31.85 -40.03 -51.91
CA VAL A 78 31.79 -38.94 -50.93
C VAL A 78 30.31 -38.65 -50.72
N HIS A 79 29.74 -39.14 -49.62
CA HIS A 79 28.50 -38.60 -49.10
C HIS A 79 28.86 -37.22 -48.56
N PRO A 80 28.31 -36.11 -49.09
CA PRO A 80 28.51 -34.82 -48.47
C PRO A 80 27.90 -34.88 -47.07
N SER A 81 28.76 -34.93 -46.05
CA SER A 81 28.34 -34.62 -44.68
C SER A 81 28.07 -33.12 -44.67
N ILE A 82 26.81 -32.73 -44.88
CA ILE A 82 26.37 -31.36 -44.63
C ILE A 82 26.49 -31.16 -43.11
N THR A 83 27.55 -30.47 -42.68
CA THR A 83 27.64 -29.98 -41.31
C THR A 83 26.60 -28.88 -41.18
N LEU A 84 25.43 -29.25 -40.67
CA LEU A 84 24.37 -28.31 -40.33
C LEU A 84 24.87 -27.42 -39.19
N GLU A 85 25.00 -26.11 -39.46
CA GLU A 85 25.28 -25.15 -38.39
C GLU A 85 24.08 -25.13 -37.42
N PRO A 86 24.33 -25.13 -36.10
CA PRO A 86 23.27 -25.03 -35.11
C PRO A 86 22.54 -23.69 -35.26
N VAL A 87 21.23 -23.69 -35.00
CA VAL A 87 20.50 -22.44 -34.86
C VAL A 87 21.00 -21.79 -33.56
N MET A 88 21.11 -20.47 -33.54
CA MET A 88 21.40 -19.73 -32.30
C MET A 88 20.33 -18.65 -32.17
N PRO A 89 19.19 -18.98 -31.56
CA PRO A 89 18.13 -18.00 -31.32
C PRO A 89 18.50 -17.10 -30.13
N GLU A 90 18.41 -15.80 -30.35
CA GLU A 90 18.47 -14.76 -29.33
C GLU A 90 17.09 -14.11 -29.25
N VAL A 91 16.49 -14.11 -28.06
CA VAL A 91 15.20 -13.46 -27.80
C VAL A 91 15.43 -12.35 -26.79
N ARG A 92 15.07 -11.12 -27.16
CA ARG A 92 15.02 -9.98 -26.25
C ARG A 92 13.58 -9.52 -26.10
N ALA A 93 13.26 -8.93 -24.96
CA ALA A 93 11.91 -8.44 -24.68
C ALA A 93 11.94 -6.99 -24.22
N GLU A 94 10.88 -6.26 -24.58
CA GLU A 94 10.56 -4.92 -24.15
C GLU A 94 9.13 -4.94 -23.57
N VAL A 95 9.00 -4.61 -22.29
CA VAL A 95 7.69 -4.56 -21.61
C VAL A 95 6.99 -3.26 -21.99
N LEU A 96 5.82 -3.39 -22.62
CA LEU A 96 4.98 -2.29 -23.06
C LEU A 96 3.71 -2.27 -22.21
N PHE A 97 3.84 -2.07 -20.91
CA PHE A 97 2.68 -2.06 -20.01
C PHE A 97 1.77 -0.85 -20.28
N PRO A 98 0.42 -1.03 -20.33
CA PRO A 98 -0.35 -2.25 -20.06
C PRO A 98 -0.66 -3.12 -21.31
N LEU A 99 -0.16 -2.74 -22.49
CA LEU A 99 -0.50 -3.39 -23.75
C LEU A 99 0.05 -4.81 -23.86
N GLY A 100 1.29 -5.05 -23.43
CA GLY A 100 1.90 -6.37 -23.48
C GLY A 100 3.42 -6.36 -23.54
N VAL A 101 4.00 -7.26 -24.34
CA VAL A 101 5.44 -7.45 -24.44
C VAL A 101 5.82 -7.52 -25.93
N ALA A 102 6.76 -6.67 -26.33
CA ALA A 102 7.37 -6.74 -27.66
C ALA A 102 8.65 -7.58 -27.59
N PHE A 103 8.74 -8.59 -28.46
CA PHE A 103 9.90 -9.47 -28.56
C PHE A 103 10.71 -9.17 -29.82
N ASP A 104 12.01 -9.00 -29.66
CA ASP A 104 12.99 -8.98 -30.75
C ASP A 104 13.63 -10.37 -30.81
N VAL A 105 13.21 -11.16 -31.80
CA VAL A 105 13.69 -12.53 -31.99
C VAL A 105 14.66 -12.53 -33.15
N ARG A 106 15.89 -12.95 -32.88
CA ARG A 106 16.97 -13.06 -33.86
C ARG A 106 17.43 -14.49 -33.94
N TYR A 107 17.56 -15.04 -35.13
CA TYR A 107 18.08 -16.39 -35.30
C TYR A 107 18.86 -16.49 -36.61
N ARG A 108 19.80 -17.43 -36.66
CA ARG A 108 20.49 -17.76 -37.89
C ARG A 108 19.66 -18.77 -38.67
N ALA A 109 19.20 -18.39 -39.87
CA ALA A 109 18.36 -19.28 -40.66
C ALA A 109 19.19 -20.45 -41.22
N PRO A 110 18.76 -21.71 -41.03
CA PRO A 110 19.38 -22.83 -41.74
C PRO A 110 19.10 -22.70 -43.23
N ALA A 111 19.99 -23.24 -44.07
CA ALA A 111 19.83 -23.22 -45.53
C ALA A 111 18.52 -23.87 -46.03
N ALA A 112 17.88 -24.71 -45.21
CA ALA A 112 16.61 -25.37 -45.49
C ALA A 112 15.35 -24.54 -45.16
N GLY A 113 15.51 -23.34 -44.58
CA GLY A 113 14.39 -22.50 -44.11
C GLY A 113 13.83 -22.93 -42.74
N MET A 114 12.98 -22.07 -42.16
CA MET A 114 12.13 -22.39 -41.01
C MET A 114 10.67 -22.16 -41.39
N ASP A 115 9.79 -23.11 -41.06
CA ASP A 115 8.38 -23.00 -41.40
C ASP A 115 7.58 -22.23 -40.33
N TRP A 116 7.87 -22.48 -39.05
CA TRP A 116 7.14 -21.86 -37.94
C TRP A 116 8.00 -21.74 -36.68
N ALA A 117 7.62 -20.80 -35.82
CA ALA A 117 8.03 -20.75 -34.42
C ALA A 117 6.80 -20.83 -33.53
N ILE A 118 6.94 -21.43 -32.35
CA ILE A 118 5.88 -21.45 -31.35
C ILE A 118 6.42 -20.77 -30.11
N TYR A 119 5.64 -19.87 -29.52
CA TYR A 119 5.89 -19.44 -28.16
C TYR A 119 4.73 -19.86 -27.26
N THR A 120 5.09 -20.30 -26.07
CA THR A 120 4.16 -20.52 -24.96
C THR A 120 4.49 -19.55 -23.85
N TRP A 121 3.49 -19.12 -23.12
CA TRP A 121 3.67 -18.37 -21.88
C TRP A 121 2.97 -19.11 -20.75
N GLU A 122 3.55 -19.05 -19.55
CA GLU A 122 3.00 -19.70 -18.36
C GLU A 122 3.26 -18.87 -17.09
N GLN A 123 2.27 -18.86 -16.20
CA GLN A 123 2.35 -18.30 -14.86
C GLN A 123 1.32 -19.02 -13.96
N GLY A 124 1.80 -19.95 -13.14
CA GLY A 124 0.93 -20.82 -12.35
C GLY A 124 0.01 -21.64 -13.25
N GLU A 125 -1.31 -21.53 -13.06
CA GLU A 125 -2.30 -22.20 -13.90
C GLU A 125 -2.58 -21.45 -15.22
N ARG A 126 -2.23 -20.15 -15.31
CA ARG A 126 -2.45 -19.34 -16.50
C ARG A 126 -1.41 -19.67 -17.55
N ASN A 127 -1.83 -19.96 -18.77
CA ASN A 127 -0.93 -20.23 -19.87
C ASN A 127 -1.56 -19.89 -21.22
N GLY A 128 -0.72 -19.78 -22.25
CA GLY A 128 -1.17 -19.63 -23.61
C GLY A 128 -0.11 -20.04 -24.61
N ARG A 129 -0.54 -20.19 -25.86
CA ARG A 129 0.32 -20.62 -26.97
C ARG A 129 -0.03 -19.85 -28.22
N ALA A 130 0.97 -19.40 -28.95
CA ALA A 130 0.83 -18.85 -30.28
C ALA A 130 1.80 -19.52 -31.24
N THR A 131 1.40 -19.57 -32.51
CA THR A 131 2.25 -20.05 -33.61
C THR A 131 2.51 -18.88 -34.54
N LEU A 132 3.78 -18.65 -34.87
CA LEU A 132 4.22 -17.67 -35.85
C LEU A 132 4.57 -18.38 -37.15
N ASP A 133 4.01 -17.86 -38.24
CA ASP A 133 4.40 -18.24 -39.59
C ASP A 133 5.70 -17.52 -39.95
N LEU A 134 6.75 -18.30 -40.24
CA LEU A 134 8.07 -17.77 -40.60
C LEU A 134 8.36 -17.88 -42.10
N SER A 135 7.41 -18.35 -42.90
CA SER A 135 7.59 -18.58 -44.34
C SER A 135 7.92 -17.31 -45.13
N SER A 136 7.55 -16.13 -44.60
CA SER A 136 7.80 -14.82 -45.21
C SER A 136 9.04 -14.11 -44.65
N ALA A 137 9.73 -14.68 -43.66
CA ALA A 137 10.87 -14.05 -43.03
C ALA A 137 12.12 -14.13 -43.92
N SER A 138 12.72 -12.99 -44.25
CA SER A 138 13.93 -12.90 -45.06
C SER A 138 15.18 -12.77 -44.18
N ALA A 139 16.21 -13.57 -44.46
CA ALA A 139 17.52 -13.43 -43.85
C ALA A 139 18.30 -12.24 -44.46
N ASP A 140 19.12 -11.59 -43.64
CA ASP A 140 20.10 -10.60 -44.09
C ASP A 140 21.27 -11.25 -44.84
N ASP A 141 22.20 -10.43 -45.34
CA ASP A 141 23.39 -10.88 -46.08
C ASP A 141 24.31 -11.81 -45.25
N ASN A 142 24.15 -11.83 -43.92
CA ASN A 142 24.91 -12.66 -42.99
C ASN A 142 24.13 -13.93 -42.55
N GLY A 143 22.94 -14.16 -43.11
CA GLY A 143 22.08 -15.30 -42.80
C GLY A 143 21.28 -15.15 -41.49
N TRP A 144 21.21 -13.95 -40.92
CA TRP A 144 20.40 -13.66 -39.74
C TRP A 144 19.00 -13.20 -40.13
N VAL A 145 18.00 -13.79 -39.50
CA VAL A 145 16.62 -13.30 -39.54
C VAL A 145 16.35 -12.54 -38.25
N ARG A 146 15.66 -11.42 -38.37
CA ARG A 146 15.15 -10.63 -37.25
C ARG A 146 13.65 -10.48 -37.40
N MET A 147 12.90 -10.72 -36.33
CA MET A 147 11.46 -10.47 -36.27
C MET A 147 11.12 -9.70 -35.00
N ALA A 148 10.11 -8.83 -35.12
CA ALA A 148 9.52 -8.13 -34.00
C ALA A 148 8.09 -8.66 -33.79
N VAL A 149 7.78 -9.11 -32.58
CA VAL A 149 6.52 -9.78 -32.27
C VAL A 149 5.88 -9.10 -31.06
N LEU A 150 4.65 -8.62 -31.21
CA LEU A 150 3.86 -8.13 -30.08
C LEU A 150 3.03 -9.28 -29.50
N TRP A 151 3.28 -9.62 -28.25
CA TRP A 151 2.32 -10.36 -27.43
C TRP A 151 1.44 -9.34 -26.71
N GLU A 152 0.14 -9.39 -26.97
CA GLU A 152 -0.85 -8.54 -26.30
C GLU A 152 -1.35 -9.23 -25.02
N VAL A 153 -1.59 -8.44 -23.96
CA VAL A 153 -2.14 -8.97 -22.71
C VAL A 153 -3.52 -9.58 -22.96
N PRO A 154 -3.73 -10.87 -22.66
CA PRO A 154 -5.00 -11.54 -22.86
C PRO A 154 -6.13 -10.95 -22.01
N ALA A 155 -7.37 -11.32 -22.34
CA ALA A 155 -8.55 -10.86 -21.60
C ALA A 155 -8.58 -11.34 -20.14
N ASP A 156 -8.01 -12.52 -19.87
CA ASP A 156 -7.65 -12.98 -18.52
C ASP A 156 -6.15 -12.73 -18.31
N PRO A 157 -5.77 -11.58 -17.72
CA PRO A 157 -4.39 -11.14 -17.67
C PRO A 157 -3.56 -11.98 -16.67
N PRO A 158 -2.24 -12.14 -16.90
CA PRO A 158 -1.34 -12.65 -15.87
C PRO A 158 -1.25 -11.68 -14.70
N GLU A 159 -0.84 -12.17 -13.53
CA GLU A 159 -0.61 -11.35 -12.35
C GLU A 159 0.58 -10.41 -12.58
N PRO A 160 0.40 -9.11 -12.29
CA PRO A 160 1.51 -8.18 -12.26
C PRO A 160 2.43 -8.53 -11.09
N PHE A 161 3.68 -8.06 -11.14
CA PHE A 161 4.73 -8.31 -10.13
C PHE A 161 5.20 -9.77 -9.98
N THR A 162 4.51 -10.72 -10.60
CA THR A 162 4.93 -12.12 -10.66
C THR A 162 5.67 -12.42 -11.98
N PRO A 163 6.76 -13.20 -11.97
CA PRO A 163 7.41 -13.64 -13.21
C PRO A 163 6.45 -14.39 -14.14
N LEU A 164 6.55 -14.08 -15.43
CA LEU A 164 5.85 -14.71 -16.54
C LEU A 164 6.89 -15.33 -17.46
N THR A 165 6.90 -16.66 -17.56
CA THR A 165 7.88 -17.39 -18.34
C THR A 165 7.39 -17.55 -19.77
N PHE A 166 8.15 -17.04 -20.74
CA PHE A 166 7.94 -17.29 -22.16
C PHE A 166 8.93 -18.33 -22.65
N THR A 167 8.43 -19.43 -23.19
CA THR A 167 9.26 -20.45 -23.86
C THR A 167 9.04 -20.39 -25.35
N TRP A 168 10.09 -20.03 -26.08
CA TRP A 168 10.15 -20.03 -27.54
C TRP A 168 10.72 -21.36 -28.00
N ALA A 169 10.05 -21.99 -28.96
CA ALA A 169 10.47 -23.23 -29.57
C ALA A 169 10.61 -23.03 -31.09
N PHE A 170 11.84 -23.21 -31.57
CA PHE A 170 12.19 -23.12 -32.99
C PHE A 170 12.39 -24.54 -33.50
N GLN A 171 11.65 -24.92 -34.55
CA GLN A 171 11.78 -26.24 -35.16
C GLN A 171 12.44 -26.10 -36.54
N PRO A 172 13.74 -26.37 -36.67
CA PRO A 172 14.39 -26.45 -37.96
C PRO A 172 13.94 -27.71 -38.70
N THR A 173 13.76 -27.64 -40.02
CA THR A 173 13.24 -28.73 -40.87
C THR A 173 14.05 -30.05 -40.81
N ALA A 174 15.26 -30.03 -40.24
CA ALA A 174 16.17 -31.18 -40.15
C ALA A 174 16.99 -31.27 -38.83
N GLN A 175 16.70 -30.49 -37.79
CA GLN A 175 17.47 -30.49 -36.53
C GLN A 175 16.58 -30.69 -35.30
N ALA A 176 17.22 -30.91 -34.14
CA ALA A 176 16.56 -30.97 -32.85
C ALA A 176 15.85 -29.63 -32.54
N LEU A 177 14.75 -29.71 -31.78
CA LEU A 177 14.03 -28.54 -31.29
C LEU A 177 14.96 -27.70 -30.40
N GLU A 178 15.10 -26.42 -30.71
CA GLU A 178 15.81 -25.49 -29.84
C GLU A 178 14.80 -24.61 -29.10
N THR A 179 15.01 -24.47 -27.80
CA THR A 179 14.12 -23.72 -26.92
C THR A 179 14.86 -22.59 -26.20
N VAL A 180 14.25 -21.42 -26.16
CA VAL A 180 14.72 -20.26 -25.39
C VAL A 180 13.63 -19.88 -24.39
N ALA A 181 13.95 -19.89 -23.11
CA ALA A 181 13.08 -19.41 -22.06
C ALA A 181 13.52 -18.00 -21.62
N ILE A 182 12.57 -17.10 -21.41
CA ILE A 182 12.79 -15.77 -20.83
C ILE A 182 11.71 -15.47 -19.81
N ASP A 183 12.12 -14.98 -18.65
CA ASP A 183 11.21 -14.56 -17.59
C ASP A 183 11.03 -13.04 -17.65
N ILE A 184 9.78 -12.60 -17.56
CA ILE A 184 9.39 -11.20 -17.66
C ILE A 184 8.43 -10.87 -16.54
N VAL A 185 8.56 -9.70 -15.92
CA VAL A 185 7.58 -9.22 -14.95
C VAL A 185 6.73 -8.14 -15.61
N LEU A 186 5.40 -8.35 -15.65
CA LEU A 186 4.47 -7.43 -16.30
C LEU A 186 4.10 -6.28 -15.34
N THR A 187 4.83 -5.17 -15.40
CA THR A 187 4.63 -3.99 -14.55
C THR A 187 4.84 -2.68 -15.30
N ASP A 188 4.35 -1.58 -14.73
CA ASP A 188 4.60 -0.23 -15.22
C ASP A 188 6.09 0.11 -15.11
N GLN A 189 6.76 0.21 -16.26
CA GLN A 189 8.20 0.42 -16.39
C GLN A 189 8.66 1.84 -16.03
N ARG A 190 7.73 2.76 -15.71
CA ARG A 190 8.10 4.09 -15.19
C ARG A 190 8.67 4.03 -13.76
N PHE A 191 8.44 2.91 -13.08
CA PHE A 191 8.90 2.65 -11.73
C PHE A 191 9.70 1.35 -11.71
N GLU A 192 10.84 1.38 -11.03
CA GLU A 192 11.44 0.17 -10.47
C GLU A 192 10.64 -0.19 -9.22
N TRP A 193 10.32 -1.48 -9.01
CA TRP A 193 9.39 -1.91 -7.97
C TRP A 193 10.09 -2.74 -6.90
N GLU A 194 9.77 -2.46 -5.64
CA GLU A 194 10.08 -3.29 -4.48
C GLU A 194 8.78 -3.97 -4.01
N LEU A 195 8.84 -5.28 -3.75
CA LEU A 195 7.69 -6.09 -3.38
C LEU A 195 7.84 -6.62 -1.95
N LEU A 196 6.86 -6.33 -1.09
CA LEU A 196 6.66 -7.00 0.19
C LEU A 196 5.73 -8.19 -0.03
N GLU A 197 6.26 -9.40 0.14
CA GLU A 197 5.47 -10.63 0.09
C GLU A 197 5.37 -11.26 1.49
N ARG A 198 4.14 -11.49 1.95
CA ARG A 198 3.84 -12.22 3.19
C ARG A 198 2.83 -13.32 2.89
N PRO A 199 3.29 -14.48 2.40
CA PRO A 199 2.41 -15.54 1.92
C PRO A 199 1.52 -16.13 3.02
N ASP A 200 2.01 -16.19 4.26
CA ASP A 200 1.24 -16.71 5.41
C ASP A 200 -0.02 -15.87 5.69
N ASP A 201 0.05 -14.57 5.41
CA ASP A 201 -1.03 -13.60 5.66
C ASP A 201 -1.81 -13.25 4.37
N GLY A 202 -1.36 -13.70 3.20
CA GLY A 202 -1.90 -13.30 1.90
C GLY A 202 -1.75 -11.80 1.61
N ILE A 203 -0.68 -11.16 2.11
CA ILE A 203 -0.41 -9.74 1.90
C ILE A 203 0.72 -9.56 0.90
N GLU A 204 0.44 -8.85 -0.19
CA GLU A 204 1.40 -8.43 -1.22
C GLU A 204 1.32 -6.91 -1.39
N ILE A 205 2.44 -6.20 -1.27
CA ILE A 205 2.48 -4.74 -1.44
C ILE A 205 3.64 -4.36 -2.34
N ALA A 206 3.34 -3.79 -3.50
CA ALA A 206 4.30 -3.26 -4.45
C ALA A 206 4.44 -1.74 -4.28
N VAL A 207 5.67 -1.27 -4.10
CA VAL A 207 6.01 0.16 -3.97
C VAL A 207 7.16 0.52 -4.91
N PRO A 208 7.21 1.76 -5.44
CA PRO A 208 8.36 2.17 -6.23
C PRO A 208 9.65 2.20 -5.38
N GLU A 209 10.74 1.69 -5.93
CA GLU A 209 12.04 1.64 -5.26
C GLU A 209 12.48 3.05 -4.82
N GLY A 210 13.03 3.14 -3.61
CA GLY A 210 13.49 4.39 -3.02
C GLY A 210 12.40 5.26 -2.37
N THR A 211 11.12 4.87 -2.43
CA THR A 211 10.03 5.59 -1.73
C THR A 211 9.94 5.24 -0.24
N VAL A 212 9.86 3.95 0.06
CA VAL A 212 9.77 3.40 1.41
C VAL A 212 10.34 1.98 1.40
N ALA A 213 11.14 1.63 2.40
CA ALA A 213 11.64 0.26 2.53
C ALA A 213 10.47 -0.68 2.90
N THR A 214 10.38 -1.84 2.24
CA THR A 214 9.35 -2.86 2.56
C THR A 214 9.37 -3.31 4.01
N ALA A 215 10.55 -3.34 4.66
CA ALA A 215 10.68 -3.60 6.09
C ALA A 215 9.97 -2.56 6.98
N ALA A 216 9.94 -1.30 6.57
CA ALA A 216 9.23 -0.24 7.28
C ALA A 216 7.71 -0.37 7.14
N ILE A 217 7.24 -0.88 6.01
CA ILE A 217 5.82 -1.25 5.80
C ILE A 217 5.47 -2.46 6.67
N ALA A 218 6.29 -3.51 6.67
CA ALA A 218 6.06 -4.69 7.49
C ALA A 218 5.96 -4.34 8.99
N GLY A 219 6.87 -3.53 9.50
CA GLY A 219 6.81 -3.05 10.89
C GLY A 219 5.60 -2.16 11.18
N GLN A 220 5.06 -1.46 10.17
CA GLN A 220 3.83 -0.70 10.30
C GLN A 220 2.59 -1.61 10.37
N LEU A 221 2.54 -2.66 9.56
CA LEU A 221 1.46 -3.66 9.62
C LEU A 221 1.43 -4.37 10.97
N GLU A 222 2.59 -4.73 11.55
CA GLU A 222 2.62 -5.33 12.89
C GLU A 222 2.08 -4.39 13.96
N ARG A 223 2.41 -3.09 13.88
CA ARG A 223 1.84 -2.08 14.79
C ARG A 223 0.33 -1.96 14.65
N ILE A 224 -0.20 -2.09 13.43
CA ILE A 224 -1.66 -2.12 13.20
C ILE A 224 -2.26 -3.39 13.81
N ARG A 225 -1.62 -4.55 13.65
CA ARG A 225 -2.08 -5.80 14.28
C ARG A 225 -2.14 -5.70 15.79
N GLU A 226 -1.09 -5.20 16.43
CA GLU A 226 -1.06 -4.99 17.88
C GLU A 226 -2.18 -4.06 18.34
N LEU A 227 -2.49 -3.03 17.55
CA LEU A 227 -3.56 -2.09 17.81
C LEU A 227 -4.94 -2.75 17.74
N ILE A 228 -5.21 -3.58 16.73
CA ILE A 228 -6.53 -4.18 16.51
C ILE A 228 -6.73 -5.51 17.24
N ALA A 229 -5.66 -6.13 17.75
CA ALA A 229 -5.72 -7.41 18.47
C ALA A 229 -6.81 -7.48 19.57
N PRO A 230 -7.07 -6.43 20.38
CA PRO A 230 -8.14 -6.47 21.38
C PRO A 230 -9.56 -6.65 20.79
N THR A 231 -9.77 -6.27 19.53
CA THR A 231 -11.06 -6.43 18.83
C THR A 231 -11.27 -7.86 18.31
N GLY A 232 -10.24 -8.70 18.33
CA GLY A 232 -10.26 -10.04 17.73
C GLY A 232 -10.28 -10.05 16.19
N ARG A 233 -10.16 -8.87 15.55
CA ARG A 233 -10.00 -8.72 14.10
C ARG A 233 -8.54 -8.88 13.69
N ASP A 234 -8.32 -9.18 12.42
CA ASP A 234 -6.99 -9.25 11.80
C ASP A 234 -6.99 -8.46 10.48
N ILE A 235 -5.80 -8.16 9.97
CA ILE A 235 -5.60 -7.53 8.66
C ILE A 235 -6.00 -8.55 7.58
N PRO A 236 -6.96 -8.23 6.70
CA PRO A 236 -7.36 -9.14 5.65
C PRO A 236 -6.29 -9.26 4.56
N ALA A 237 -6.27 -10.41 3.88
CA ALA A 237 -5.45 -10.63 2.70
C ALA A 237 -5.72 -9.54 1.64
N MET A 238 -4.65 -9.02 1.04
CA MET A 238 -4.72 -7.87 0.13
C MET A 238 -3.50 -7.81 -0.78
N LYS A 239 -3.72 -7.34 -2.01
CA LYS A 239 -2.66 -7.02 -2.97
C LYS A 239 -2.72 -5.52 -3.29
N LEU A 240 -1.68 -4.77 -2.97
CA LEU A 240 -1.66 -3.30 -3.09
C LEU A 240 -0.51 -2.81 -3.96
N ALA A 241 -0.79 -1.94 -4.93
CA ALA A 241 0.23 -1.25 -5.72
C ALA A 241 0.17 0.26 -5.47
N LEU A 242 1.26 0.85 -4.97
CA LEU A 242 1.32 2.28 -4.66
C LEU A 242 1.86 3.08 -5.85
N PHE A 243 1.20 4.19 -6.18
CA PHE A 243 1.57 5.08 -7.28
C PHE A 243 1.77 6.52 -6.81
N ASP A 244 2.85 7.13 -7.30
CA ASP A 244 3.09 8.56 -7.18
C ASP A 244 2.40 9.27 -8.36
N SER A 245 1.31 10.00 -8.09
CA SER A 245 0.57 10.67 -9.15
C SER A 245 1.28 11.89 -9.72
N ALA A 246 2.30 12.46 -9.06
CA ALA A 246 3.17 13.47 -9.67
C ALA A 246 4.09 12.90 -10.76
N ARG A 247 4.29 11.58 -10.78
CA ARG A 247 4.95 10.85 -11.88
C ARG A 247 3.92 10.16 -12.79
N GLY A 248 2.66 10.59 -12.70
CA GLY A 248 1.50 10.05 -13.42
C GLY A 248 0.91 8.82 -12.73
N SER A 249 -0.37 8.90 -12.34
CA SER A 249 -1.12 7.81 -11.71
C SER A 249 -1.41 6.62 -12.63
N ASN A 250 -1.19 6.76 -13.93
CA ASN A 250 -1.39 5.71 -14.91
C ASN A 250 -0.46 5.91 -16.12
N ALA A 251 0.17 4.82 -16.57
CA ALA A 251 1.09 4.80 -17.72
C ALA A 251 0.54 5.49 -18.97
N CYS A 252 -0.79 5.45 -19.16
CA CYS A 252 -1.45 5.96 -20.36
C CYS A 252 -2.05 7.37 -20.23
N THR A 253 -2.06 7.98 -19.04
CA THR A 253 -2.65 9.34 -18.87
C THR A 253 -1.71 10.42 -19.37
N GLU A 254 -0.41 10.28 -19.10
CA GLU A 254 0.60 11.24 -19.52
C GLU A 254 1.08 11.00 -20.95
N ASN A 255 1.01 9.75 -21.41
CA ASN A 255 1.41 9.37 -22.75
C ASN A 255 0.38 8.44 -23.40
N PRO A 256 -0.45 8.94 -24.33
CA PRO A 256 -1.44 8.12 -25.02
C PRO A 256 -0.81 7.14 -26.02
N GLU A 257 0.50 7.20 -26.23
CA GLU A 257 1.25 6.33 -27.14
C GLU A 257 2.48 5.71 -26.45
N LEU A 258 2.53 4.38 -26.36
CA LEU A 258 3.74 3.67 -25.94
C LEU A 258 4.73 3.64 -27.10
N GLN A 259 5.93 4.15 -26.86
CA GLN A 259 7.03 4.05 -27.83
C GLN A 259 7.71 2.70 -27.66
N SER A 260 7.74 1.88 -28.72
CA SER A 260 8.50 0.63 -28.74
C SER A 260 9.76 0.78 -29.58
N VAL A 261 10.90 0.43 -28.98
CA VAL A 261 12.17 0.33 -29.71
C VAL A 261 12.20 -0.93 -30.57
N VAL A 262 11.59 -2.02 -30.10
CA VAL A 262 11.56 -3.31 -30.80
C VAL A 262 10.71 -3.27 -32.06
N LEU A 263 9.49 -2.73 -31.96
CA LEU A 263 8.56 -2.63 -33.08
C LEU A 263 8.83 -1.42 -33.99
N ALA A 264 9.70 -0.50 -33.53
CA ALA A 264 9.97 0.78 -34.19
C ALA A 264 8.70 1.58 -34.50
N ASP A 265 7.71 1.50 -33.61
CA ASP A 265 6.38 2.06 -33.78
C ASP A 265 5.86 2.70 -32.48
N ARG A 266 4.76 3.44 -32.61
CA ARG A 266 4.00 4.01 -31.50
C ARG A 266 2.66 3.30 -31.39
N LEU A 267 2.45 2.68 -30.24
CA LEU A 267 1.29 1.86 -29.98
C LEU A 267 0.30 2.58 -29.07
N PRO A 268 -1.01 2.44 -29.27
CA PRO A 268 -1.99 3.14 -28.44
C PRO A 268 -1.95 2.62 -26.98
N CYS A 269 -1.80 3.54 -26.03
CA CYS A 269 -1.90 3.26 -24.60
C CYS A 269 -3.31 3.59 -24.11
N ARG A 270 -4.04 2.60 -23.58
CA ARG A 270 -5.38 2.84 -23.01
C ARG A 270 -5.38 2.65 -21.50
N ILE A 271 -5.86 3.66 -20.79
CA ILE A 271 -6.05 3.63 -19.33
C ILE A 271 -6.86 2.41 -18.88
N THR A 272 -7.89 2.04 -19.66
CA THR A 272 -8.77 0.91 -19.37
C THR A 272 -8.04 -0.43 -19.33
N ASP A 273 -6.92 -0.56 -20.05
CA ASP A 273 -6.19 -1.83 -20.12
C ASP A 273 -5.36 -2.04 -18.85
N ALA A 274 -4.77 -0.97 -18.30
CA ALA A 274 -4.09 -1.02 -17.01
C ALA A 274 -5.08 -1.31 -15.87
N ASP A 275 -6.20 -0.60 -15.85
CA ASP A 275 -7.26 -0.78 -14.83
C ASP A 275 -7.75 -2.23 -14.85
N ARG A 276 -8.02 -2.78 -16.03
CA ARG A 276 -8.41 -4.18 -16.22
C ARG A 276 -7.41 -5.17 -15.64
N ILE A 277 -6.10 -4.95 -15.82
CA ILE A 277 -5.06 -5.87 -15.30
C ILE A 277 -5.14 -5.92 -13.79
N TYR A 278 -5.14 -4.77 -13.12
CA TYR A 278 -5.17 -4.71 -11.66
C TYR A 278 -6.50 -5.26 -11.11
N ASP A 279 -7.64 -4.86 -11.67
CA ASP A 279 -8.97 -5.29 -11.20
C ASP A 279 -9.18 -6.81 -11.34
N ARG A 280 -8.73 -7.41 -12.46
CA ARG A 280 -8.89 -8.85 -12.70
C ARG A 280 -7.95 -9.72 -11.87
N THR A 281 -6.84 -9.17 -11.42
CA THR A 281 -5.82 -9.88 -10.63
C THR A 281 -5.94 -9.59 -9.13
N GLY A 282 -6.94 -8.80 -8.72
CA GLY A 282 -7.20 -8.48 -7.31
C GLY A 282 -6.23 -7.46 -6.71
N TRP A 283 -5.40 -6.82 -7.55
CA TRP A 283 -4.50 -5.75 -7.14
C TRP A 283 -5.24 -4.43 -7.04
N ILE A 284 -5.09 -3.76 -5.91
CA ILE A 284 -5.71 -2.47 -5.65
C ILE A 284 -4.66 -1.39 -5.77
N ARG A 285 -4.95 -0.37 -6.57
CA ARG A 285 -4.04 0.76 -6.75
C ARG A 285 -4.34 1.84 -5.71
N LEU A 286 -3.30 2.23 -4.98
CA LEU A 286 -3.35 3.36 -4.06
C LEU A 286 -2.49 4.48 -4.62
N THR A 287 -3.02 5.70 -4.68
CA THR A 287 -2.31 6.84 -5.27
C THR A 287 -2.09 7.95 -4.26
N ALA A 288 -0.91 8.57 -4.27
CA ALA A 288 -0.62 9.79 -3.52
C ALA A 288 0.02 10.84 -4.43
N SER A 289 -0.20 12.13 -4.15
CA SER A 289 0.38 13.22 -4.96
C SER A 289 1.90 13.24 -4.95
N HIS A 290 2.51 12.87 -3.82
CA HIS A 290 3.95 12.70 -3.69
C HIS A 290 4.18 11.53 -2.74
N LEU A 291 4.74 10.43 -3.24
CA LEU A 291 5.07 9.30 -2.39
C LEU A 291 6.38 9.55 -1.65
N SER A 292 6.30 9.52 -0.32
CA SER A 292 7.43 9.50 0.60
C SER A 292 7.26 8.36 1.60
N GLY A 293 8.30 8.06 2.38
CA GLY A 293 8.24 7.02 3.41
C GLY A 293 7.03 7.14 4.33
N THR A 294 6.76 8.33 4.85
CA THR A 294 5.63 8.59 5.75
C THR A 294 4.30 8.60 5.01
N VAL A 295 4.23 9.18 3.82
CA VAL A 295 2.99 9.21 3.03
C VAL A 295 2.56 7.81 2.61
N ALA A 296 3.50 6.96 2.20
CA ALA A 296 3.23 5.57 1.85
C ALA A 296 2.68 4.79 3.05
N GLN A 297 3.29 4.95 4.23
CA GLN A 297 2.80 4.35 5.47
C GLN A 297 1.40 4.84 5.84
N ASP A 298 1.09 6.11 5.63
CA ASP A 298 -0.21 6.69 5.94
C ASP A 298 -1.30 6.17 5.01
N VAL A 299 -1.02 6.12 3.70
CA VAL A 299 -1.95 5.59 2.69
C VAL A 299 -2.24 4.11 2.93
N ILE A 300 -1.22 3.31 3.28
CA ILE A 300 -1.40 1.89 3.63
C ILE A 300 -2.21 1.77 4.93
N SER A 301 -1.89 2.56 5.95
CA SER A 301 -2.59 2.50 7.24
C SER A 301 -4.06 2.86 7.11
N ASP A 302 -4.37 3.92 6.34
CA ASP A 302 -5.74 4.32 6.05
C ASP A 302 -6.51 3.20 5.35
N TYR A 303 -5.94 2.64 4.27
CA TYR A 303 -6.56 1.54 3.53
C TYR A 303 -6.81 0.31 4.43
N VAL A 304 -5.81 -0.10 5.21
CA VAL A 304 -5.92 -1.26 6.11
C VAL A 304 -6.99 -1.03 7.16
N MET A 305 -7.01 0.13 7.81
CA MET A 305 -7.98 0.41 8.87
C MET A 305 -9.41 0.47 8.33
N GLN A 306 -9.62 1.06 7.15
CA GLN A 306 -10.92 1.04 6.48
C GLN A 306 -11.37 -0.39 6.16
N ARG A 307 -10.44 -1.27 5.77
CA ARG A 307 -10.77 -2.66 5.45
C ARG A 307 -11.03 -3.52 6.67
N VAL A 308 -10.27 -3.33 7.76
CA VAL A 308 -10.48 -4.03 9.03
C VAL A 308 -11.84 -3.68 9.64
N PHE A 309 -12.28 -2.43 9.49
CA PHE A 309 -13.56 -1.94 10.01
C PHE A 309 -14.56 -1.62 8.90
N ALA A 310 -14.54 -2.41 7.81
CA ALA A 310 -15.34 -2.15 6.61
C ALA A 310 -16.84 -2.01 6.93
N GLU A 311 -17.38 -2.80 7.84
CA GLU A 311 -18.80 -2.72 8.21
C GLU A 311 -19.16 -1.36 8.80
N ALA A 312 -18.28 -0.79 9.63
CA ALA A 312 -18.48 0.53 10.21
C ALA A 312 -18.22 1.67 9.21
N PHE A 313 -17.24 1.50 8.31
CA PHE A 313 -16.87 2.53 7.34
C PHE A 313 -17.76 2.57 6.10
N GLU A 314 -18.32 1.45 5.66
CA GLU A 314 -19.17 1.37 4.46
C GLU A 314 -20.64 1.65 4.77
N ALA A 315 -21.04 1.61 6.04
CA ALA A 315 -22.39 1.96 6.44
C ALA A 315 -22.76 3.39 5.99
N GLU A 316 -23.94 3.51 5.36
CA GLU A 316 -24.51 4.79 4.91
C GLU A 316 -24.85 5.71 6.11
N THR A 317 -25.06 5.11 7.28
CA THR A 317 -25.32 5.81 8.54
C THR A 317 -24.07 6.46 9.14
N THR A 318 -22.87 6.10 8.67
CA THR A 318 -21.62 6.64 9.20
C THR A 318 -21.31 8.00 8.58
N PRO A 319 -21.23 9.09 9.39
CA PRO A 319 -20.97 10.42 8.85
C PRO A 319 -19.60 10.55 8.19
N GLN A 320 -19.52 11.30 7.08
CA GLN A 320 -18.28 11.49 6.33
C GLN A 320 -17.17 12.12 7.18
N TRP A 321 -17.51 13.07 8.06
CA TRP A 321 -16.55 13.70 8.96
C TRP A 321 -15.90 12.67 9.90
N PHE A 322 -16.66 11.68 10.36
CA PHE A 322 -16.12 10.66 11.25
C PHE A 322 -15.14 9.76 10.50
N LYS A 323 -15.50 9.31 9.28
CA LYS A 323 -14.60 8.52 8.43
C LYS A 323 -13.27 9.23 8.19
N VAL A 324 -13.33 10.50 7.80
CA VAL A 324 -12.13 11.32 7.51
C VAL A 324 -11.34 11.62 8.77
N GLY A 325 -12.02 11.93 9.88
CA GLY A 325 -11.35 12.18 11.16
C GLY A 325 -10.61 10.95 11.68
N VAL A 326 -11.18 9.75 11.52
CA VAL A 326 -10.56 8.49 11.89
C VAL A 326 -9.39 8.15 10.96
N ALA A 327 -9.54 8.32 9.64
CA ALA A 327 -8.45 8.16 8.68
C ALA A 327 -7.24 9.02 9.07
N GLN A 328 -7.48 10.30 9.38
CA GLN A 328 -6.43 11.21 9.85
C GLN A 328 -5.91 10.83 11.25
N TYR A 329 -6.75 10.27 12.13
CA TYR A 329 -6.33 9.76 13.43
C TYR A 329 -5.28 8.65 13.32
N PHE A 330 -5.38 7.77 12.32
CA PHE A 330 -4.39 6.71 12.10
C PHE A 330 -3.20 7.09 11.21
N SER A 331 -3.22 8.27 10.57
CA SER A 331 -2.07 8.83 9.85
C SER A 331 -0.90 9.19 10.78
N SER A 332 0.31 9.32 10.24
CA SER A 332 1.53 9.69 10.97
C SER A 332 1.89 11.17 10.86
N VAL A 333 1.30 11.90 9.91
CA VAL A 333 1.64 13.31 9.62
C VAL A 333 0.56 14.32 10.01
N GLY A 334 0.95 15.59 10.15
CA GLY A 334 0.02 16.72 10.15
C GLY A 334 -0.83 16.93 11.41
N LYS A 335 -0.71 16.07 12.43
CA LYS A 335 -1.60 16.12 13.60
C LYS A 335 -1.41 17.37 14.46
N ALA A 336 -0.17 17.71 14.82
CA ALA A 336 0.10 18.91 15.60
C ALA A 336 -0.29 20.19 14.84
N GLN A 337 -0.11 20.19 13.51
CA GLN A 337 -0.51 21.29 12.64
C GLN A 337 -2.02 21.49 12.62
N ALA A 338 -2.80 20.41 12.65
CA ALA A 338 -4.27 20.50 12.74
C ALA A 338 -4.72 21.23 14.01
N LEU A 339 -4.06 21.01 15.16
CA LEU A 339 -4.36 21.77 16.39
C LEU A 339 -4.10 23.27 16.22
N VAL A 340 -3.00 23.64 15.56
CA VAL A 340 -2.67 25.04 15.27
C VAL A 340 -3.75 25.64 14.35
N SER A 341 -4.10 24.92 13.28
CA SER A 341 -5.13 25.31 12.30
C SER A 341 -6.48 25.57 12.96
N VAL A 342 -7.00 24.64 13.77
CA VAL A 342 -8.31 24.79 14.43
C VAL A 342 -8.31 25.85 15.53
N ARG A 343 -7.20 26.04 16.25
CA ARG A 343 -7.06 27.13 17.25
C ARG A 343 -7.07 28.50 16.57
N ASP A 344 -6.39 28.64 15.45
CA ASP A 344 -6.39 29.88 14.65
C ASP A 344 -7.79 30.16 14.07
N ALA A 345 -8.44 29.15 13.51
CA ALA A 345 -9.81 29.24 13.02
C ALA A 345 -10.81 29.61 14.14
N PHE A 346 -10.64 29.07 15.36
CA PHE A 346 -11.46 29.46 16.51
C PHE A 346 -11.26 30.94 16.86
N ARG A 347 -10.01 31.40 17.01
CA ARG A 347 -9.69 32.79 17.38
C ARG A 347 -10.19 33.80 16.35
N THR A 348 -10.15 33.43 15.08
CA THR A 348 -10.59 34.26 13.95
C THR A 348 -12.06 34.06 13.57
N ARG A 349 -12.83 33.28 14.33
CA ARG A 349 -14.25 32.96 14.08
C ARG A 349 -14.52 32.36 12.69
N ARG A 350 -13.57 31.55 12.19
CA ARG A 350 -13.64 30.85 10.91
C ARG A 350 -14.01 29.37 11.01
N LEU A 351 -14.17 28.83 12.22
CA LEU A 351 -14.64 27.45 12.39
C LEU A 351 -15.94 27.21 11.62
N LEU A 352 -16.02 26.04 10.99
CA LEU A 352 -17.20 25.56 10.31
C LEU A 352 -18.28 25.21 11.35
N PRO A 353 -19.51 25.70 11.17
CA PRO A 353 -20.62 25.46 12.10
C PRO A 353 -21.25 24.07 11.96
N SER A 354 -20.87 23.30 10.93
CA SER A 354 -21.34 21.94 10.70
C SER A 354 -20.29 21.16 9.92
N LEU A 355 -20.18 19.88 10.23
CA LEU A 355 -19.33 18.92 9.52
C LEU A 355 -20.13 17.89 8.72
N ALA A 356 -21.45 18.05 8.58
CA ALA A 356 -22.31 17.07 7.91
C ALA A 356 -21.95 16.83 6.43
N THR A 357 -21.40 17.85 5.75
CA THR A 357 -21.00 17.76 4.33
C THR A 357 -19.69 18.50 4.14
N ALA A 358 -18.76 17.88 3.40
CA ALA A 358 -17.50 18.50 3.03
C ALA A 358 -17.75 19.72 2.10
N PRO A 359 -17.12 20.88 2.37
CA PRO A 359 -17.18 22.04 1.47
C PRO A 359 -16.44 21.80 0.15
N ASP A 360 -16.93 22.37 -0.95
CA ASP A 360 -16.25 22.31 -2.27
C ASP A 360 -15.02 23.24 -2.36
N ASP A 361 -14.96 24.27 -1.52
CA ASP A 361 -13.83 25.22 -1.48
C ASP A 361 -12.61 24.57 -0.82
N PRO A 362 -11.44 24.49 -1.49
CA PRO A 362 -10.28 23.73 -0.98
C PRO A 362 -9.78 24.19 0.40
N ALA A 363 -9.83 25.49 0.69
CA ALA A 363 -9.37 26.02 1.97
C ALA A 363 -10.34 25.67 3.11
N ARG A 364 -11.65 25.75 2.83
CA ARG A 364 -12.69 25.33 3.77
C ARG A 364 -12.74 23.81 3.93
N GLU A 365 -12.47 23.05 2.87
CA GLU A 365 -12.35 21.60 2.91
C GLU A 365 -11.17 21.17 3.80
N ALA A 366 -10.02 21.82 3.69
CA ALA A 366 -8.89 21.57 4.58
C ALA A 366 -9.26 21.81 6.06
N LEU A 367 -9.93 22.92 6.36
CA LEU A 367 -10.43 23.18 7.72
C LEU A 367 -11.50 22.17 8.16
N TRP A 368 -12.36 21.71 7.24
CA TRP A 368 -13.33 20.65 7.53
C TRP A 368 -12.65 19.35 7.94
N ARG A 369 -11.56 18.97 7.27
CA ARG A 369 -10.75 17.81 7.64
C ARG A 369 -10.09 17.99 9.01
N ASP A 370 -9.46 19.14 9.26
CA ASP A 370 -8.83 19.44 10.55
C ASP A 370 -9.83 19.41 11.72
N GLN A 371 -11.04 19.95 11.52
CA GLN A 371 -12.12 19.88 12.52
C GLN A 371 -12.64 18.46 12.73
N SER A 372 -12.79 17.69 11.65
CA SER A 372 -13.22 16.30 11.68
C SER A 372 -12.25 15.43 12.48
N PHE A 373 -10.96 15.58 12.20
CA PHE A 373 -9.88 14.97 12.98
C PHE A 373 -9.93 15.43 14.44
N GLY A 374 -10.08 16.72 14.69
CA GLY A 374 -10.16 17.26 16.04
C GLY A 374 -11.29 16.68 16.88
N TRP A 375 -12.46 16.43 16.29
CA TRP A 375 -13.58 15.78 16.97
C TRP A 375 -13.24 14.34 17.35
N VAL A 376 -12.62 13.58 16.45
CA VAL A 376 -12.19 12.20 16.72
C VAL A 376 -11.11 12.17 17.82
N VAL A 377 -10.11 13.05 17.77
CA VAL A 377 -9.09 13.12 18.84
C VAL A 377 -9.74 13.42 20.19
N TYR A 378 -10.70 14.35 20.23
CA TYR A 378 -11.43 14.65 21.47
C TYR A 378 -12.23 13.44 21.96
N MET A 379 -12.97 12.76 21.08
CA MET A 379 -13.69 11.53 21.42
C MET A 379 -12.73 10.53 22.04
N THR A 380 -11.58 10.27 21.40
CA THR A 380 -10.56 9.35 21.90
C THR A 380 -9.93 9.78 23.23
N ASP A 381 -9.74 11.09 23.45
CA ASP A 381 -9.25 11.60 24.75
C ASP A 381 -10.26 11.33 25.88
N GLN A 382 -11.58 11.33 25.57
CA GLN A 382 -12.62 11.05 26.57
C GLN A 382 -12.76 9.56 26.89
N ILE A 383 -12.78 8.70 25.86
CA ILE A 383 -13.11 7.26 26.01
C ILE A 383 -11.89 6.33 25.92
N GLY A 384 -10.71 6.90 25.64
CA GLY A 384 -9.51 6.14 25.32
C GLY A 384 -9.57 5.52 23.91
N ARG A 385 -8.42 4.99 23.48
CA ARG A 385 -8.29 4.32 22.19
C ARG A 385 -9.15 3.06 22.09
N ASP A 386 -9.17 2.25 23.15
CA ASP A 386 -9.96 1.03 23.18
C ASP A 386 -11.46 1.36 23.12
N GLY A 387 -11.89 2.49 23.70
CA GLY A 387 -13.25 3.00 23.54
C GLY A 387 -13.57 3.43 22.11
N LEU A 388 -12.63 4.05 21.39
CA LEU A 388 -12.80 4.35 19.96
C LEU A 388 -12.93 3.06 19.14
N LEU A 389 -12.13 2.03 19.43
CA LEU A 389 -12.23 0.73 18.75
C LEU A 389 -13.58 0.05 19.04
N ALA A 390 -14.06 0.11 20.28
CA ALA A 390 -15.36 -0.42 20.66
C ALA A 390 -16.54 0.30 19.95
N ILE A 391 -16.38 1.57 19.57
CA ILE A 391 -17.37 2.26 18.71
C ILE A 391 -17.48 1.56 17.36
N PHE A 392 -16.36 1.19 16.72
CA PHE A 392 -16.40 0.49 15.44
C PHE A 392 -17.06 -0.89 15.56
N ASP A 393 -16.78 -1.63 16.63
CA ASP A 393 -17.42 -2.93 16.86
C ASP A 393 -18.93 -2.78 17.09
N SER A 394 -19.35 -1.81 17.90
CA SER A 394 -20.79 -1.52 18.09
C SER A 394 -21.49 -1.14 16.79
N MET A 395 -20.81 -0.39 15.91
CA MET A 395 -21.35 -0.01 14.61
C MET A 395 -21.41 -1.19 13.63
N ALA A 396 -20.43 -2.09 13.68
CA ALA A 396 -20.45 -3.34 12.92
C ALA A 396 -21.63 -4.24 13.35
N ASP A 397 -22.02 -4.19 14.62
CA ASP A 397 -23.22 -4.86 15.16
C ASP A 397 -24.54 -4.12 14.84
N GLY A 398 -24.47 -3.02 14.06
CA GLY A 398 -25.62 -2.30 13.54
C GLY A 398 -26.04 -1.05 14.34
N ALA A 399 -25.28 -0.65 15.37
CA ALA A 399 -25.53 0.61 16.07
C ALA A 399 -25.19 1.82 15.19
N THR A 400 -25.92 2.92 15.39
CA THR A 400 -25.53 4.22 14.84
C THR A 400 -24.34 4.81 15.60
N LEU A 401 -23.63 5.76 14.99
CA LEU A 401 -22.54 6.46 15.67
C LEU A 401 -23.01 7.19 16.95
N GLU A 402 -24.24 7.71 16.95
CA GLU A 402 -24.84 8.37 18.13
C GLU A 402 -24.97 7.38 19.29
N GLU A 403 -25.56 6.20 19.04
CA GLU A 403 -25.75 5.15 20.04
C GLU A 403 -24.41 4.60 20.55
N ALA A 404 -23.47 4.36 19.65
CA ALA A 404 -22.14 3.87 19.99
C ALA A 404 -21.36 4.89 20.84
N TRP A 405 -21.43 6.17 20.48
CA TRP A 405 -20.81 7.25 21.26
C TRP A 405 -21.46 7.42 22.64
N GLU A 406 -22.79 7.39 22.71
CA GLU A 406 -23.52 7.51 23.98
C GLU A 406 -23.14 6.37 24.93
N ALA A 407 -23.08 5.13 24.43
CA ALA A 407 -22.66 3.98 25.21
C ALA A 407 -21.20 4.10 25.70
N ALA A 408 -20.27 4.46 24.81
CA ALA A 408 -18.84 4.52 25.14
C ALA A 408 -18.47 5.70 26.07
N SER A 409 -19.14 6.84 25.92
CA SER A 409 -18.91 8.06 26.70
C SER A 409 -19.62 8.07 28.06
N GLY A 410 -20.48 7.08 28.32
CA GLY A 410 -21.30 7.02 29.54
C GLY A 410 -22.47 8.00 29.53
N GLY A 411 -23.07 8.25 28.36
CA GLY A 411 -24.31 9.02 28.20
C GLY A 411 -24.16 10.41 27.56
N GLN A 412 -23.03 10.72 26.92
CA GLN A 412 -22.89 11.99 26.19
C GLN A 412 -23.53 11.88 24.81
N THR A 413 -24.24 12.93 24.38
CA THR A 413 -24.78 13.00 23.02
C THR A 413 -23.68 13.41 22.04
N LEU A 414 -23.78 12.98 20.79
CA LEU A 414 -22.84 13.35 19.72
C LEU A 414 -22.89 14.86 19.46
N ALA A 415 -24.07 15.47 19.60
CA ALA A 415 -24.25 16.91 19.47
C ALA A 415 -23.45 17.73 20.50
N ALA A 416 -23.04 17.13 21.64
CA ALA A 416 -22.23 17.80 22.65
C ALA A 416 -20.73 17.86 22.27
N ILE A 417 -20.28 17.06 21.29
CA ILE A 417 -18.86 16.97 20.90
C ILE A 417 -18.31 18.33 20.50
N GLU A 418 -19.02 19.11 19.67
CA GLU A 418 -18.50 20.40 19.20
C GLU A 418 -18.20 21.34 20.38
N ALA A 419 -19.16 21.48 21.29
CA ALA A 419 -19.01 22.38 22.43
C ALA A 419 -17.90 21.92 23.38
N GLY A 420 -17.82 20.62 23.65
CA GLY A 420 -16.77 20.02 24.47
C GLY A 420 -15.38 20.19 23.85
N TRP A 421 -15.25 19.84 22.57
CA TRP A 421 -14.03 19.99 21.79
C TRP A 421 -13.54 21.44 21.75
N ARG A 422 -14.43 22.41 21.49
CA ARG A 422 -14.09 23.84 21.45
C ARG A 422 -13.51 24.37 22.76
N ALA A 423 -13.99 23.88 23.90
CA ALA A 423 -13.41 24.22 25.20
C ALA A 423 -12.07 23.50 25.43
N TRP A 424 -12.00 22.24 25.00
CA TRP A 424 -10.86 21.36 25.23
C TRP A 424 -9.62 21.71 24.41
N ILE A 425 -9.74 22.21 23.17
CA ILE A 425 -8.60 22.49 22.28
C ILE A 425 -7.58 23.50 22.86
N PHE A 426 -7.93 24.31 23.86
CA PHE A 426 -7.00 25.25 24.52
C PHE A 426 -6.33 24.69 25.78
N THR A 427 -6.55 23.42 26.10
CA THR A 427 -5.94 22.76 27.25
C THR A 427 -4.59 22.15 26.91
N PRO A 428 -3.70 21.92 27.90
CA PRO A 428 -2.48 21.13 27.71
C PRO A 428 -2.77 19.70 27.27
N GLN A 429 -3.90 19.14 27.69
CA GLN A 429 -4.31 17.79 27.30
C GLN A 429 -4.53 17.66 25.79
N ALA A 430 -5.09 18.70 25.16
CA ALA A 430 -5.22 18.73 23.70
C ALA A 430 -3.86 18.70 22.99
N GLU A 431 -2.83 19.35 23.53
CA GLU A 431 -1.49 19.32 22.92
C GLU A 431 -0.88 17.92 22.97
N ILE A 432 -1.09 17.20 24.08
CA ILE A 432 -0.67 15.81 24.23
C ILE A 432 -1.45 14.92 23.24
N ALA A 433 -2.79 15.03 23.22
CA ALA A 433 -3.64 14.16 22.41
C ALA A 433 -3.43 14.35 20.89
N TYR A 434 -3.27 15.60 20.41
CA TYR A 434 -2.95 15.85 19.01
C TYR A 434 -1.52 15.45 18.63
N SER A 435 -0.61 15.33 19.60
CA SER A 435 0.76 14.88 19.36
C SER A 435 0.94 13.38 19.56
N ALA A 436 -0.10 12.67 19.98
CA ALA A 436 -0.01 11.25 20.29
C ALA A 436 0.20 10.43 19.00
N PRO A 437 1.22 9.55 18.97
CA PRO A 437 1.38 8.62 17.87
C PRO A 437 0.18 7.66 17.85
N PRO A 438 -0.37 7.33 16.67
CA PRO A 438 -1.51 6.42 16.56
C PRO A 438 -1.18 5.01 17.07
N PHE A 439 0.08 4.60 16.95
CA PHE A 439 0.58 3.26 17.26
C PHE A 439 1.51 3.21 18.49
N GLY A 440 1.39 4.18 19.41
CA GLY A 440 2.13 4.15 20.67
C GLY A 440 1.45 3.30 21.75
N PRO A 441 2.16 2.93 22.84
CA PRO A 441 1.49 2.41 24.03
C PRO A 441 0.43 3.43 24.50
N PRO A 442 -0.71 2.98 25.05
CA PRO A 442 -1.78 3.88 25.46
C PRO A 442 -1.20 4.94 26.40
N THR A 443 -1.41 6.21 26.07
CA THR A 443 -1.10 7.29 27.01
C THR A 443 -2.01 7.09 28.21
N PRO A 444 -1.51 7.06 29.45
CA PRO A 444 -2.36 6.81 30.61
C PRO A 444 -3.44 7.91 30.67
N THR A 445 -4.68 7.52 30.42
CA THR A 445 -5.83 8.42 30.58
C THR A 445 -5.91 8.79 32.05
N VAL A 446 -5.63 10.05 32.39
CA VAL A 446 -5.83 10.54 33.75
C VAL A 446 -7.34 10.62 33.97
N ARG A 447 -7.95 9.54 34.46
CA ARG A 447 -9.35 9.57 34.88
C ARG A 447 -9.44 10.62 36.00
N PRO A 448 -10.23 11.70 35.85
CA PRO A 448 -10.37 12.67 36.92
C PRO A 448 -10.94 11.96 38.14
N SER A 449 -10.12 11.83 39.18
CA SER A 449 -10.59 11.49 40.52
C SER A 449 -11.59 12.57 40.92
N ARG A 450 -12.84 12.20 41.21
CA ARG A 450 -13.78 13.07 41.90
C ARG A 450 -13.18 13.38 43.27
N THR A 451 -12.35 14.41 43.35
CA THR A 451 -11.90 14.94 44.62
C THR A 451 -13.11 15.66 45.19
N TYR A 452 -13.74 15.06 46.20
CA TYR A 452 -14.74 15.75 47.01
C TYR A 452 -14.04 16.96 47.65
N THR A 453 -14.20 18.13 47.04
CA THR A 453 -13.86 19.39 47.70
C THR A 453 -14.86 19.56 48.83
N HIS A 454 -14.45 19.21 50.05
CA HIS A 454 -15.17 19.64 51.25
C HIS A 454 -15.27 21.15 51.18
N THR A 455 -16.49 21.66 50.97
CA THR A 455 -16.78 23.08 51.06
C THR A 455 -16.44 23.50 52.50
N PRO A 456 -15.53 24.47 52.72
CA PRO A 456 -15.25 24.93 54.07
C PRO A 456 -16.54 25.53 54.65
N THR A 457 -17.07 24.89 55.69
CA THR A 457 -18.16 25.42 56.51
C THR A 457 -17.80 26.84 56.94
N PRO A 458 -18.67 27.85 56.76
CA PRO A 458 -18.36 29.22 57.16
C PRO A 458 -18.06 29.25 58.67
N THR A 459 -16.85 29.66 59.02
CA THR A 459 -16.45 29.87 60.41
C THR A 459 -17.05 31.19 60.87
N GLU A 460 -17.88 31.15 61.92
CA GLU A 460 -18.44 32.37 62.51
C GLU A 460 -17.31 33.27 63.00
N THR A 461 -17.31 34.51 62.52
CA THR A 461 -16.37 35.54 62.93
C THR A 461 -16.82 36.09 64.29
N PHE A 462 -16.15 35.70 65.37
CA PHE A 462 -16.33 36.34 66.66
C PHE A 462 -15.65 37.70 66.68
N THR A 463 -16.43 38.74 66.97
CA THR A 463 -15.99 40.12 67.16
C THR A 463 -15.04 40.22 68.37
N PRO A 464 -13.83 40.79 68.24
CA PRO A 464 -12.95 40.95 69.38
C PRO A 464 -13.44 42.07 70.31
N SER A 465 -13.67 41.72 71.58
CA SER A 465 -13.81 42.68 72.69
C SER A 465 -12.42 43.01 73.24
N PRO A 466 -12.07 44.29 73.47
CA PRO A 466 -10.76 44.64 74.01
C PRO A 466 -10.72 44.40 75.54
N THR A 467 -9.48 44.42 76.07
CA THR A 467 -9.07 44.60 77.49
C THR A 467 -8.56 43.32 78.19
N PRO A 468 -7.51 43.38 79.03
CA PRO A 468 -6.15 43.84 78.78
C PRO A 468 -5.10 42.77 79.19
N THR A 469 -3.85 43.04 78.84
CA THR A 469 -2.61 42.31 79.19
C THR A 469 -2.47 42.01 80.68
N ASP A 470 -2.12 40.78 81.02
CA ASP A 470 -1.22 40.52 82.16
C ASP A 470 -0.29 39.33 81.91
N THR A 471 0.98 39.59 82.18
CA THR A 471 2.15 38.74 81.96
C THR A 471 2.32 37.77 83.12
N LEU A 472 2.35 36.46 82.87
CA LEU A 472 2.97 35.50 83.79
C LEU A 472 3.61 34.33 83.03
N THR A 473 4.94 34.27 83.08
CA THR A 473 5.75 33.07 82.86
C THR A 473 5.50 32.08 83.99
N PRO A 474 5.36 30.77 83.71
CA PRO A 474 6.23 29.86 84.44
C PRO A 474 6.78 28.66 83.64
N THR A 475 7.88 28.20 84.20
CA THR A 475 8.84 27.17 83.83
C THR A 475 8.30 25.72 83.93
N VAL A 476 8.63 24.94 82.89
CA VAL A 476 8.98 23.49 82.77
C VAL A 476 8.61 22.53 83.92
N THR A 477 8.04 21.36 83.58
CA THR A 477 8.50 20.04 84.10
C THR A 477 7.98 18.92 83.18
N LEU A 478 8.90 18.16 82.57
CA LEU A 478 8.61 16.87 81.91
C LEU A 478 8.73 15.75 82.95
N THR A 479 7.76 14.85 82.99
CA THR A 479 7.88 13.56 83.70
C THR A 479 7.59 12.44 82.71
N TYR A 480 8.61 11.65 82.39
CA TYR A 480 8.48 10.39 81.67
C TYR A 480 8.22 9.28 82.68
N THR A 481 7.16 8.50 82.45
CA THR A 481 6.97 7.19 83.09
C THR A 481 7.22 6.11 82.05
N PRO A 482 8.15 5.15 82.28
CA PRO A 482 8.43 4.08 81.34
C PRO A 482 7.43 2.93 81.51
N THR A 483 7.02 2.30 80.41
CA THR A 483 6.52 0.92 80.41
C THR A 483 7.22 0.15 79.30
N THR A 484 8.16 -0.70 79.74
CA THR A 484 8.77 -1.82 79.02
C THR A 484 7.67 -2.82 78.61
N ALA A 485 7.48 -3.12 77.33
CA ALA A 485 8.24 -4.03 76.47
C ALA A 485 7.52 -5.38 76.31
N SER A 486 7.10 -5.69 75.08
CA SER A 486 7.47 -6.96 74.41
C SER A 486 7.04 -6.91 72.95
N GLY A 487 8.00 -7.15 72.04
CA GLY A 487 7.76 -7.23 70.59
C GLY A 487 8.88 -6.63 69.73
N TYR A 488 10.06 -7.22 69.81
CA TYR A 488 11.26 -7.03 68.97
C TYR A 488 10.91 -7.13 67.45
N ALA A 489 11.04 -6.10 66.60
CA ALA A 489 12.23 -5.54 65.88
C ALA A 489 12.57 -6.30 64.55
N PRO A 490 13.30 -5.76 63.53
CA PRO A 490 13.95 -4.43 63.29
C PRO A 490 13.81 -3.91 61.79
N PRO A 491 14.63 -2.98 61.22
CA PRO A 491 14.60 -1.53 61.48
C PRO A 491 14.73 -0.57 60.23
N THR A 492 14.47 0.73 60.46
CA THR A 492 15.09 1.97 59.86
C THR A 492 14.98 2.34 58.36
N ARG A 493 14.28 3.45 58.04
CA ARG A 493 14.82 4.84 57.95
C ARG A 493 13.75 5.85 57.48
N ALA A 494 13.50 6.87 58.28
CA ALA A 494 13.19 8.24 57.86
C ALA A 494 14.06 9.17 58.72
N PRO A 495 14.71 10.19 58.16
CA PRO A 495 14.13 11.55 58.09
C PRO A 495 14.47 12.23 56.73
N SER A 496 13.95 13.38 56.30
CA SER A 496 13.83 14.68 56.97
C SER A 496 12.99 15.60 56.08
N LEU A 497 11.96 16.25 56.63
CA LEU A 497 11.35 17.44 56.03
C LEU A 497 11.99 18.65 56.69
N THR A 498 12.76 19.40 55.92
CA THR A 498 13.20 20.75 56.27
C THR A 498 12.43 21.71 55.36
N PRO A 499 11.64 22.66 55.88
CA PRO A 499 11.09 23.74 55.08
C PRO A 499 12.18 24.79 54.86
N SER A 500 12.45 25.15 53.60
CA SER A 500 13.28 26.31 53.27
C SER A 500 12.45 27.25 52.41
N ASP A 501 11.86 28.25 53.07
CA ASP A 501 11.44 29.49 52.44
C ASP A 501 12.69 30.25 51.99
N THR A 502 12.84 30.48 50.69
CA THR A 502 13.61 31.61 50.17
C THR A 502 13.03 32.02 48.81
N PRO A 503 12.54 33.26 48.65
CA PRO A 503 12.07 33.78 47.37
C PRO A 503 13.27 34.02 46.43
N THR A 504 13.25 33.43 45.23
CA THR A 504 14.24 33.73 44.19
C THR A 504 13.79 34.94 43.38
N ALA A 505 14.74 35.86 43.20
CA ALA A 505 14.60 37.20 42.66
C ALA A 505 14.10 37.27 41.21
N THR A 506 13.26 38.27 40.97
CA THR A 506 12.92 38.85 39.67
C THR A 506 14.18 39.35 38.96
N ALA A 507 14.50 38.79 37.79
CA ALA A 507 15.44 39.38 36.86
C ALA A 507 14.70 40.35 35.92
N THR A 508 14.98 41.63 36.09
CA THR A 508 14.62 42.72 35.17
C THR A 508 15.32 42.53 33.81
N PRO A 509 14.67 42.86 32.67
CA PRO A 509 15.21 42.63 31.33
C PRO A 509 16.43 43.49 31.03
N ARG A 510 17.43 42.90 30.36
CA ARG A 510 18.59 43.61 29.80
C ARG A 510 18.23 44.21 28.43
N PRO A 511 18.68 45.45 28.11
CA PRO A 511 18.36 46.11 26.84
C PRO A 511 18.96 45.39 25.62
N ALA A 512 18.25 45.49 24.51
CA ALA A 512 18.69 45.05 23.19
C ALA A 512 19.86 45.91 22.70
N GLU A 513 20.99 45.28 22.36
CA GLU A 513 21.81 45.67 21.22
C GLU A 513 22.93 44.65 20.94
N LEU A 514 23.15 44.43 19.63
CA LEU A 514 24.34 43.85 18.99
C LEU A 514 24.50 42.33 18.99
N PHE A 515 23.78 41.69 18.07
CA PHE A 515 24.37 40.65 17.22
C PHE A 515 24.05 40.94 15.74
N GLU A 516 25.08 40.81 14.92
CA GLU A 516 25.17 41.13 13.49
C GLU A 516 24.10 40.47 12.63
N ALA A 517 23.63 41.23 11.64
CA ALA A 517 22.78 40.77 10.56
C ALA A 517 23.54 39.80 9.64
N PRO A 518 23.03 38.59 9.38
CA PRO A 518 23.43 37.85 8.20
C PRO A 518 22.75 38.48 6.97
N SER A 519 23.59 39.02 6.09
CA SER A 519 23.42 39.25 4.65
C SER A 519 22.05 38.90 4.06
N GLU A 520 21.36 39.92 3.54
CA GLU A 520 20.29 39.77 2.54
C GLU A 520 20.79 38.86 1.40
N ALA A 521 20.28 37.63 1.37
CA ALA A 521 20.15 36.89 0.12
C ALA A 521 18.79 37.26 -0.44
N GLU A 522 18.80 37.90 -1.60
CA GLU A 522 17.65 38.37 -2.36
C GLU A 522 16.58 37.27 -2.45
N ALA A 523 15.47 37.49 -1.73
CA ALA A 523 14.22 36.82 -2.04
C ALA A 523 13.68 37.46 -3.32
N GLU A 524 14.00 36.87 -4.47
CA GLU A 524 13.30 37.18 -5.72
C GLU A 524 11.79 36.97 -5.50
N SER A 525 11.08 38.09 -5.36
CA SER A 525 9.64 38.08 -5.18
C SER A 525 8.98 37.52 -6.43
N SER A 526 8.00 36.65 -6.23
CA SER A 526 7.04 36.10 -7.20
C SER A 526 6.16 37.15 -7.89
N THR A 527 6.74 38.22 -8.44
CA THR A 527 6.09 39.16 -9.35
C THR A 527 6.40 38.84 -10.82
N ALA A 528 7.53 38.18 -11.12
CA ALA A 528 7.89 37.81 -12.48
C ALA A 528 6.97 36.70 -13.07
N ALA A 529 6.56 35.72 -12.26
CA ALA A 529 5.72 34.62 -12.72
C ALA A 529 4.29 35.08 -13.12
N LEU A 530 3.71 36.04 -12.40
CA LEU A 530 2.38 36.58 -12.72
C LEU A 530 2.39 37.46 -13.99
N VAL A 531 3.49 38.17 -14.26
CA VAL A 531 3.64 38.96 -15.50
C VAL A 531 3.79 38.06 -16.72
N VAL A 532 4.52 36.94 -16.60
CA VAL A 532 4.70 35.96 -17.69
C VAL A 532 3.38 35.26 -18.04
N VAL A 533 2.58 34.84 -17.04
CA VAL A 533 1.27 34.22 -17.29
C VAL A 533 0.30 35.22 -17.96
N GLY A 534 0.33 36.49 -17.57
CA GLY A 534 -0.47 37.55 -18.20
C GLY A 534 -0.10 37.78 -19.68
N LEU A 535 1.19 37.77 -20.01
CA LEU A 535 1.66 37.94 -21.39
C LEU A 535 1.31 36.75 -22.30
N VAL A 536 1.37 35.52 -21.78
CA VAL A 536 0.99 34.32 -22.54
C VAL A 536 -0.51 34.31 -22.84
N ALA A 537 -1.36 34.67 -21.87
CA ALA A 537 -2.80 34.77 -22.08
C ALA A 537 -3.16 35.84 -23.12
N ALA A 538 -2.49 37.00 -23.10
CA ALA A 538 -2.69 38.05 -24.09
C ALA A 538 -2.26 37.63 -25.51
N ALA A 539 -1.15 36.88 -25.63
CA ALA A 539 -0.68 36.36 -26.92
C ALA A 539 -1.65 35.32 -27.52
N VAL A 540 -2.22 34.45 -26.68
CA VAL A 540 -3.21 33.45 -27.13
C VAL A 540 -4.50 34.14 -27.61
N VAL A 541 -4.99 35.15 -26.90
CA VAL A 541 -6.17 35.93 -27.32
C VAL A 541 -5.90 36.65 -28.65
N LEU A 542 -4.70 37.21 -28.83
CA LEU A 542 -4.32 37.86 -30.08
C LEU A 542 -4.25 36.87 -31.25
N LEU A 543 -3.71 35.67 -31.04
CA LEU A 543 -3.66 34.60 -32.04
C LEU A 543 -5.06 34.11 -32.44
N ILE A 544 -5.97 33.99 -31.48
CA ILE A 544 -7.38 33.65 -31.73
C ILE A 544 -8.06 34.77 -32.53
N ALA A 545 -7.83 36.03 -32.18
CA ALA A 545 -8.38 37.16 -32.93
C ALA A 545 -7.85 37.22 -34.37
N ILE A 546 -6.54 37.00 -34.57
CA ILE A 546 -5.92 36.99 -35.90
C ILE A 546 -6.45 35.82 -36.75
N THR A 547 -6.58 34.62 -36.18
CA THR A 547 -7.14 33.47 -36.91
C THR A 547 -8.61 33.65 -37.27
N LEU A 548 -9.40 34.32 -36.41
CA LEU A 548 -10.78 34.67 -36.73
C LEU A 548 -10.90 35.76 -37.81
N ILE A 549 -9.98 36.72 -37.86
CA ILE A 549 -9.93 37.75 -38.91
C ILE A 549 -9.48 37.14 -40.24
N LEU A 550 -8.48 36.25 -40.23
CA LEU A 550 -8.02 35.54 -41.42
C LEU A 550 -9.05 34.53 -41.96
N ARG A 551 -9.96 34.03 -41.13
CA ARG A 551 -11.10 33.19 -41.58
C ARG A 551 -12.29 33.99 -42.12
N ARG A 552 -12.33 35.31 -41.90
CA ARG A 552 -13.41 36.20 -42.35
C ARG A 552 -13.09 37.01 -43.61
N ARG A 553 -11.82 37.03 -44.03
CA ARG A 553 -11.42 37.42 -45.39
C ARG A 553 -11.33 36.17 -46.25
#